data_AF-A0A564FW23-F1
#
_entry.id   AF-A0A564FW23-F1
#
_cell.length_a   1.000
_cell.length_b   1.000
_cell.length_c   1.000
_cell.angle_alpha   90.00
_cell.angle_beta   90.00
_cell.angle_gamma   90.00
#
_symmetry.space_group_name_H-M   'P 1'
#
loop_
_entity.id
_entity.type
_entity.pdbx_description
1 polymer ?
#
loop_
_entity_poly.entity_id
_entity_poly.type
_entity_poly.pdbx_seq_one_letter_code
_entity_poly.pdbx_strand_id
1 'polypeptide(L)'
;MVPSETEIEARLAELRRRREAIDREIADHLLYLELGRRLRAGQSMGEAADPPADRPVDRPTDPWASPASEPAAPPPPGPRTWSAPAAQPQAEARGETHPRASAPAPAPDRTPWPTPGAASGTALPPAVPFEEDPAAARRYGRALVEAALAVLTEANRPMHAGEILEQLAGRGFAVPGQDPVAALNTRLWKRSGPGGPLRRLGDAVYDRADGPGSAPSFGLPDLR
;
A
#
# COMPACT_ATOMS: atom_id res chain seq x y z
N MET A 1 -31.21 -20.50 4.04
CA MET A 1 -32.43 -20.25 3.26
C MET A 1 -31.97 -19.73 1.91
N VAL A 2 -32.28 -20.44 0.83
CA VAL A 2 -31.86 -20.05 -0.53
C VAL A 2 -32.88 -18.99 -1.02
N PRO A 3 -32.42 -17.85 -1.57
CA PRO A 3 -33.33 -16.83 -2.10
C PRO A 3 -34.18 -17.39 -3.24
N SER A 4 -35.43 -16.95 -3.32
CA SER A 4 -36.37 -17.32 -4.38
C SER A 4 -35.94 -16.74 -5.73
N GLU A 5 -36.39 -17.36 -6.82
CA GLU A 5 -36.08 -16.93 -8.18
C GLU A 5 -36.47 -15.47 -8.44
N THR A 6 -37.64 -15.04 -7.95
CA THR A 6 -38.10 -13.65 -8.05
C THR A 6 -37.18 -12.67 -7.32
N GLU A 7 -36.63 -13.05 -6.15
CA GLU A 7 -35.68 -12.21 -5.42
C GLU A 7 -34.34 -12.09 -6.16
N ILE A 8 -33.90 -13.18 -6.81
CA ILE A 8 -32.69 -13.18 -7.64
C ILE A 8 -32.87 -12.27 -8.85
N GLU A 9 -34.00 -12.36 -9.54
CA GLU A 9 -34.32 -11.50 -10.69
C GLU A 9 -34.41 -10.02 -10.30
N ALA A 10 -35.07 -9.71 -9.17
CA ALA A 10 -35.15 -8.34 -8.66
C ALA A 10 -33.77 -7.78 -8.33
N ARG A 11 -32.91 -8.59 -7.70
CA ARG A 11 -31.52 -8.23 -7.39
C ARG A 11 -30.70 -8.01 -8.66
N LEU A 12 -30.90 -8.84 -9.69
CA LEU A 12 -30.22 -8.70 -10.98
C LEU A 12 -30.65 -7.42 -11.71
N ALA A 13 -31.94 -7.09 -11.69
CA ALA A 13 -32.46 -5.84 -12.26
C ALA A 13 -31.88 -4.60 -11.54
N GLU A 14 -31.76 -4.66 -10.22
CA GLU A 14 -31.15 -3.59 -9.44
C GLU A 14 -29.66 -3.40 -9.75
N LEU A 15 -28.91 -4.51 -9.83
CA LEU A 15 -27.49 -4.46 -10.22
C LEU A 15 -27.29 -3.86 -11.61
N ARG A 16 -28.17 -4.17 -12.57
CA ARG A 16 -28.14 -3.58 -13.91
C ARG A 16 -28.37 -2.07 -13.88
N ARG A 17 -29.37 -1.60 -13.13
CA ARG A 17 -29.62 -0.16 -12.93
C ARG A 17 -28.43 0.55 -12.29
N ARG A 18 -27.83 -0.06 -11.26
CA ARG A 18 -26.64 0.49 -10.59
C ARG A 18 -25.46 0.60 -11.56
N ARG A 19 -25.25 -0.41 -12.41
CA ARG A 19 -24.22 -0.38 -13.44
C ARG A 19 -24.45 0.78 -14.42
N GLU A 20 -25.66 0.93 -14.93
CA GLU A 20 -26.01 2.02 -15.86
C GLU A 20 -25.88 3.42 -15.23
N ALA A 21 -26.10 3.54 -13.91
CA ALA A 21 -25.84 4.80 -13.20
C ALA A 21 -24.35 5.12 -13.15
N ILE A 22 -23.51 4.15 -12.77
CA ILE A 22 -22.06 4.30 -12.72
C ILE A 22 -21.49 4.61 -14.12
N ASP A 23 -21.96 3.92 -15.16
CA ASP A 23 -21.50 4.16 -16.53
C ASP A 23 -21.78 5.60 -17.00
N ARG A 24 -22.93 6.17 -16.58
CA ARG A 24 -23.26 7.59 -16.85
C ARG A 24 -22.35 8.55 -16.10
N GLU A 25 -22.08 8.29 -14.83
CA GLU A 25 -21.15 9.11 -14.04
C GLU A 25 -19.73 9.09 -14.62
N ILE A 26 -19.25 7.91 -15.06
CA ILE A 26 -17.96 7.78 -15.74
C ILE A 26 -17.93 8.63 -17.01
N ALA A 27 -18.96 8.54 -17.85
CA ALA A 27 -19.03 9.31 -19.09
C ALA A 27 -18.98 10.83 -18.83
N ASP A 28 -19.67 11.30 -17.78
CA ASP A 28 -19.67 12.69 -17.37
C ASP A 28 -18.28 13.16 -16.90
N HIS A 29 -17.60 12.36 -16.06
CA HIS A 29 -16.23 12.68 -15.63
C HIS A 29 -15.24 12.68 -16.79
N LEU A 30 -15.38 11.76 -17.76
CA LEU A 30 -14.55 11.75 -18.96
C LEU A 30 -14.75 13.02 -19.79
N LEU A 31 -15.99 13.51 -19.90
CA LEU A 31 -16.29 14.79 -20.55
C LEU A 31 -15.59 15.96 -19.85
N TYR A 32 -15.66 16.01 -18.52
CA TYR A 32 -14.97 17.06 -17.74
C TYR A 32 -13.44 17.01 -17.91
N LEU A 33 -12.85 15.82 -17.92
CA LEU A 33 -11.41 15.67 -18.15
C LEU A 33 -11.00 16.14 -19.55
N GLU A 34 -11.79 15.79 -20.57
CA GLU A 34 -11.55 16.23 -21.94
C GLU A 34 -11.66 17.76 -22.09
N LEU A 35 -12.66 18.37 -21.44
CA LEU A 35 -12.77 19.83 -21.38
C LEU A 35 -11.54 20.47 -20.71
N GLY A 36 -11.09 19.91 -19.59
CA GLY A 36 -9.88 20.37 -18.89
C GLY A 36 -8.61 20.27 -19.75
N ARG A 37 -8.48 19.20 -20.55
CA ARG A 37 -7.38 19.04 -21.51
C ARG A 37 -7.43 20.11 -22.59
N ARG A 38 -8.61 20.38 -23.17
CA ARG A 38 -8.80 21.41 -24.20
C ARG A 38 -8.51 22.82 -23.69
N LEU A 39 -8.98 23.16 -22.49
CA LEU A 39 -8.70 24.46 -21.87
C LEU A 39 -7.19 24.67 -21.64
N ARG A 40 -6.48 23.64 -21.17
CA ARG A 40 -5.01 23.70 -20.99
C ARG A 40 -4.27 23.81 -22.33
N ALA A 41 -4.73 23.10 -23.36
CA ALA A 41 -4.17 23.18 -24.71
C ALA A 41 -4.43 24.56 -25.37
N GLY A 42 -5.60 25.17 -25.10
CA GLY A 42 -5.93 26.52 -25.58
C GLY A 42 -5.15 27.62 -24.86
N GLN A 43 -4.92 27.49 -23.55
CA GLN A 43 -4.12 28.45 -22.76
C GLN A 43 -2.64 28.45 -23.17
N SER A 44 -2.09 27.27 -23.52
CA SER A 44 -0.69 27.16 -24.01
C SER A 44 -0.47 27.72 -25.41
N MET A 45 -1.53 27.95 -26.20
CA MET A 45 -1.44 28.61 -27.50
C MET A 45 -1.64 30.15 -27.43
N GLY A 46 -2.10 30.67 -26.29
CA GLY A 46 -2.37 32.11 -26.07
C GLY A 46 -1.22 32.90 -25.43
N GLU A 47 -0.20 32.23 -24.89
CA GLU A 47 0.93 32.86 -24.16
C GLU A 47 2.23 32.92 -25.00
N ALA A 48 2.10 32.85 -26.32
CA ALA A 48 3.20 33.03 -27.27
C ALA A 48 2.87 34.12 -28.32
N ALA A 49 2.13 35.16 -27.90
CA ALA A 49 1.96 36.39 -28.67
C ALA A 49 2.81 37.50 -28.04
N ASP A 50 4.12 37.36 -28.14
CA ASP A 50 5.07 38.45 -27.96
C ASP A 50 5.11 39.25 -29.28
N PRO A 51 4.80 40.57 -29.31
CA PRO A 51 4.87 41.35 -30.54
C PRO A 51 6.34 41.67 -30.91
N PRO A 52 6.71 41.66 -32.22
CA PRO A 52 8.08 41.92 -32.63
C PRO A 52 8.40 43.42 -32.70
N ALA A 53 9.60 43.74 -32.16
CA ALA A 53 10.56 44.78 -32.54
C ALA A 53 10.15 46.28 -32.50
N ASP A 54 10.87 47.06 -31.68
CA ASP A 54 11.70 48.17 -32.18
C ASP A 54 12.54 48.81 -31.06
N ARG A 55 13.88 48.68 -31.14
CA ARG A 55 14.86 49.80 -31.10
C ARG A 55 16.32 49.32 -30.95
N PRO A 56 17.26 49.84 -31.77
CA PRO A 56 18.69 49.62 -31.62
C PRO A 56 19.32 50.71 -30.75
N VAL A 57 20.24 50.33 -29.85
CA VAL A 57 21.23 51.28 -29.30
C VAL A 57 22.59 50.61 -29.28
N ASP A 58 23.44 51.05 -30.21
CA ASP A 58 24.88 50.87 -30.20
C ASP A 58 25.49 51.32 -28.87
N ARG A 59 26.42 50.54 -28.31
CA ARG A 59 27.56 51.12 -27.58
C ARG A 59 28.85 50.32 -27.73
N PRO A 60 30.01 51.03 -27.81
CA PRO A 60 31.29 50.47 -28.25
C PRO A 60 31.97 49.57 -27.22
N THR A 61 32.76 48.65 -27.76
CA THR A 61 33.71 47.76 -27.11
C THR A 61 34.91 48.51 -26.51
N ASP A 62 35.18 48.31 -25.21
CA ASP A 62 36.51 48.50 -24.63
C ASP A 62 37.18 47.13 -24.39
N PRO A 63 38.46 46.95 -24.77
CA PRO A 63 39.20 45.73 -24.56
C PRO A 63 39.99 45.76 -23.24
N TRP A 64 40.08 44.60 -22.60
CA TRP A 64 40.98 44.25 -21.49
C TRP A 64 40.44 44.42 -20.05
N ALA A 65 39.92 43.33 -19.47
CA ALA A 65 40.49 42.65 -18.28
C ALA A 65 39.46 41.70 -17.59
N SER A 66 39.59 40.40 -17.90
CA SER A 66 39.49 39.17 -17.05
C SER A 66 38.44 38.98 -15.92
N PRO A 67 38.20 37.73 -15.48
CA PRO A 67 38.10 36.45 -16.18
C PRO A 67 36.75 35.73 -15.88
N ALA A 68 36.56 34.57 -16.50
CA ALA A 68 35.37 33.72 -16.46
C ALA A 68 34.79 33.46 -15.06
N SER A 69 33.52 33.85 -14.85
CA SER A 69 32.67 33.25 -13.83
C SER A 69 32.14 31.92 -14.35
N GLU A 70 32.80 30.85 -13.97
CA GLU A 70 32.31 29.48 -14.07
C GLU A 70 31.05 29.36 -13.16
N PRO A 71 29.90 28.87 -13.65
CA PRO A 71 28.75 28.66 -12.78
C PRO A 71 29.04 27.49 -11.84
N ALA A 72 29.23 27.81 -10.56
CA ALA A 72 29.38 26.83 -9.51
C ALA A 72 28.19 25.85 -9.52
N ALA A 73 28.49 24.56 -9.69
CA ALA A 73 27.53 23.49 -9.57
C ALA A 73 26.80 23.56 -8.21
N PRO A 74 25.47 23.27 -8.16
CA PRO A 74 24.76 23.22 -6.90
C PRO A 74 25.36 22.12 -5.99
N PRO A 75 25.50 22.36 -4.68
CA PRO A 75 25.97 21.32 -3.77
C PRO A 75 25.00 20.13 -3.76
N PRO A 76 25.50 18.89 -3.57
CA PRO A 76 24.63 17.74 -3.41
C PRO A 76 23.70 17.94 -2.20
N PRO A 77 22.43 17.51 -2.26
CA PRO A 77 21.56 17.53 -1.10
C PRO A 77 22.17 16.66 0.00
N GLY A 78 22.56 17.29 1.10
CA GLY A 78 23.01 16.57 2.30
C GLY A 78 21.94 15.62 2.84
N PRO A 79 22.32 14.64 3.67
CA PRO A 79 21.38 13.69 4.25
C PRO A 79 20.34 14.46 5.09
N ARG A 80 19.08 14.39 4.64
CA ARG A 80 17.94 14.88 5.41
C ARG A 80 17.81 14.03 6.67
N THR A 81 18.32 14.53 7.81
CA THR A 81 17.98 13.99 9.12
C THR A 81 16.52 14.35 9.39
N TRP A 82 15.62 13.40 9.16
CA TRP A 82 14.26 13.52 9.66
C TRP A 82 14.32 13.43 11.18
N SER A 83 14.19 14.58 11.85
CA SER A 83 13.94 14.64 13.28
C SER A 83 12.60 13.96 13.57
N ALA A 84 12.64 12.79 14.19
CA ALA A 84 11.48 12.17 14.79
C ALA A 84 10.91 13.08 15.90
N PRO A 85 9.59 13.26 16.03
CA PRO A 85 9.04 13.89 17.22
C PRO A 85 9.27 12.97 18.42
N ALA A 86 10.05 13.48 19.38
CA ALA A 86 10.31 12.84 20.66
C ALA A 86 9.00 12.66 21.44
N ALA A 87 8.73 11.43 21.86
CA ALA A 87 7.73 11.14 22.87
C ALA A 87 8.16 11.80 24.20
N GLN A 88 7.35 12.70 24.73
CA GLN A 88 7.51 13.22 26.08
C GLN A 88 6.97 12.20 27.09
N PRO A 89 7.76 11.76 28.09
CA PRO A 89 7.23 11.08 29.26
C PRO A 89 6.78 12.14 30.28
N GLN A 90 5.49 12.21 30.58
CA GLN A 90 5.00 12.92 31.78
C GLN A 90 4.72 11.89 32.86
N ALA A 91 5.59 11.90 33.88
CA ALA A 91 5.39 11.24 35.15
C ALA A 91 5.61 12.28 36.26
N GLU A 92 4.56 12.63 36.99
CA GLU A 92 4.55 13.26 38.32
C GLU A 92 3.10 13.16 38.83
N ALA A 93 2.72 12.21 39.70
CA ALA A 93 3.03 12.05 41.12
C ALA A 93 2.43 13.14 42.03
N ARG A 94 1.36 12.75 42.75
CA ARG A 94 0.85 13.16 44.10
C ARG A 94 -0.61 12.67 44.15
N GLY A 95 -1.12 11.84 45.06
CA GLY A 95 -0.73 11.47 46.43
C GLY A 95 -1.91 11.83 47.35
N GLU A 96 -2.65 10.84 47.88
CA GLU A 96 -3.57 10.89 49.06
C GLU A 96 -4.40 9.57 49.13
N THR A 97 -4.01 8.56 49.94
CA THR A 97 -4.44 8.17 51.31
C THR A 97 -5.75 7.36 51.47
N HIS A 98 -5.59 6.03 51.71
CA HIS A 98 -6.30 5.05 52.61
C HIS A 98 -7.85 4.92 52.65
N PRO A 99 -8.49 3.82 53.15
CA PRO A 99 -7.97 2.56 53.74
C PRO A 99 -8.60 1.21 53.22
N ARG A 100 -8.02 0.12 53.75
CA ARG A 100 -8.36 -1.32 53.77
C ARG A 100 -9.85 -1.73 53.77
N ALA A 101 -10.22 -2.71 52.93
CA ALA A 101 -11.12 -3.82 53.30
C ALA A 101 -11.13 -4.99 52.28
N SER A 102 -10.99 -6.20 52.82
CA SER A 102 -11.60 -7.48 52.42
C SER A 102 -11.32 -8.11 51.05
N ALA A 103 -10.63 -9.26 51.10
CA ALA A 103 -10.69 -10.31 50.08
C ALA A 103 -12.11 -10.86 49.92
N PRO A 104 -12.45 -11.36 48.71
CA PRO A 104 -12.89 -12.75 48.61
C PRO A 104 -12.43 -13.49 47.34
N ALA A 105 -11.98 -14.75 47.54
CA ALA A 105 -12.44 -16.01 46.90
C ALA A 105 -12.43 -16.19 45.34
N PRO A 106 -12.61 -17.42 44.80
CA PRO A 106 -11.80 -17.96 43.71
C PRO A 106 -12.41 -17.78 42.30
N ALA A 107 -11.57 -18.08 41.30
CA ALA A 107 -11.80 -17.95 39.86
C ALA A 107 -13.10 -18.60 39.35
N PRO A 108 -13.83 -17.95 38.43
CA PRO A 108 -14.84 -18.63 37.63
C PRO A 108 -14.21 -19.39 36.45
N ASP A 109 -14.76 -20.58 36.23
CA ASP A 109 -14.49 -21.51 35.14
C ASP A 109 -14.30 -20.83 33.77
N ARG A 110 -13.14 -21.10 33.16
CA ARG A 110 -12.94 -20.89 31.73
C ARG A 110 -13.71 -21.98 30.99
N THR A 111 -14.90 -21.63 30.51
CA THR A 111 -15.60 -22.43 29.51
C THR A 111 -14.69 -22.58 28.28
N PRO A 112 -14.40 -23.80 27.79
CA PRO A 112 -13.63 -23.98 26.57
C PRO A 112 -14.44 -23.46 25.38
N TRP A 113 -13.82 -22.57 24.62
CA TRP A 113 -14.32 -22.10 23.33
C TRP A 113 -14.53 -23.32 22.41
N PRO A 114 -15.65 -23.41 21.66
CA PRO A 114 -15.83 -24.51 20.71
C PRO A 114 -14.80 -24.39 19.59
N THR A 115 -13.99 -25.43 19.43
CA THR A 115 -13.10 -25.64 18.29
C THR A 115 -13.94 -25.77 17.02
N PRO A 116 -13.77 -24.92 15.99
CA PRO A 116 -14.27 -25.25 14.67
C PRO A 116 -13.39 -26.36 14.12
N GLY A 117 -13.95 -27.57 14.08
CA GLY A 117 -13.36 -28.71 13.40
C GLY A 117 -13.08 -28.39 11.94
N ALA A 118 -11.96 -28.92 11.48
CA ALA A 118 -11.53 -28.90 10.10
C ALA A 118 -12.65 -29.44 9.19
N ALA A 119 -13.15 -28.58 8.31
CA ALA A 119 -13.76 -28.98 7.06
C ALA A 119 -13.00 -28.24 5.96
N SER A 120 -12.06 -28.98 5.34
CA SER A 120 -11.42 -28.62 4.08
C SER A 120 -12.48 -28.23 3.05
N GLY A 121 -12.31 -27.03 2.50
CA GLY A 121 -13.11 -26.50 1.42
C GLY A 121 -12.54 -25.14 1.06
N THR A 122 -11.54 -25.13 0.19
CA THR A 122 -10.85 -23.94 -0.31
C THR A 122 -11.79 -23.13 -1.20
N ALA A 123 -12.78 -22.47 -0.60
CA ALA A 123 -13.57 -21.45 -1.27
C ALA A 123 -12.86 -20.12 -1.10
N LEU A 124 -12.24 -19.64 -2.18
CA LEU A 124 -11.65 -18.31 -2.23
C LEU A 124 -12.74 -17.28 -1.83
N PRO A 125 -12.50 -16.40 -0.85
CA PRO A 125 -13.47 -15.37 -0.52
C PRO A 125 -13.68 -14.46 -1.73
N PRO A 126 -14.93 -14.09 -2.07
CA PRO A 126 -15.19 -13.20 -3.20
C PRO A 126 -14.48 -11.87 -3.00
N ALA A 127 -13.99 -11.27 -4.08
CA ALA A 127 -13.49 -9.91 -4.08
C ALA A 127 -14.67 -8.96 -3.78
N VAL A 128 -14.93 -8.71 -2.50
CA VAL A 128 -15.96 -7.78 -2.06
C VAL A 128 -15.39 -6.36 -2.23
N PRO A 129 -16.11 -5.43 -2.89
CA PRO A 129 -15.75 -4.02 -2.83
C PRO A 129 -15.76 -3.56 -1.37
N PHE A 130 -14.65 -2.96 -0.94
CA PHE A 130 -14.24 -2.76 0.46
C PHE A 130 -15.08 -1.74 1.26
N GLU A 131 -16.24 -1.30 0.78
CA GLU A 131 -17.03 -0.22 1.43
C GLU A 131 -18.04 -0.71 2.49
N GLU A 132 -18.40 -1.99 2.55
CA GLU A 132 -19.49 -2.48 3.42
C GLU A 132 -19.07 -3.21 4.71
N ASP A 133 -17.83 -3.70 4.85
CA ASP A 133 -17.38 -4.37 6.09
C ASP A 133 -15.86 -4.20 6.37
N PRO A 134 -15.46 -3.36 7.34
CA PRO A 134 -14.05 -3.18 7.72
C PRO A 134 -13.41 -4.43 8.34
N ALA A 135 -14.19 -5.37 8.88
CA ALA A 135 -13.69 -6.66 9.33
C ALA A 135 -13.40 -7.59 8.14
N ALA A 136 -14.27 -7.62 7.13
CA ALA A 136 -14.01 -8.34 5.88
C ALA A 136 -12.75 -7.81 5.18
N ALA A 137 -12.59 -6.49 5.14
CA ALA A 137 -11.40 -5.84 4.60
C ALA A 137 -10.10 -6.34 5.25
N ARG A 138 -10.10 -6.47 6.58
CA ARG A 138 -8.96 -6.98 7.34
C ARG A 138 -8.73 -8.48 7.11
N ARG A 139 -9.80 -9.28 7.06
CA ARG A 139 -9.72 -10.72 6.74
C ARG A 139 -9.14 -10.94 5.34
N TYR A 140 -9.63 -10.20 4.35
CA TYR A 140 -9.12 -10.25 2.98
C TYR A 140 -7.66 -9.83 2.92
N GLY A 141 -7.28 -8.75 3.61
CA GLY A 141 -5.89 -8.31 3.71
C GLY A 141 -4.96 -9.36 4.32
N ARG A 142 -5.42 -10.16 5.29
CA ARG A 142 -4.66 -11.29 5.84
C ARG A 142 -4.54 -12.44 4.84
N ALA A 143 -5.66 -12.86 4.24
CA ALA A 143 -5.69 -13.91 3.24
C ALA A 143 -4.78 -13.60 2.04
N LEU A 144 -4.71 -12.33 1.64
CA LEU A 144 -3.83 -11.87 0.57
C LEU A 144 -2.33 -12.01 0.91
N VAL A 145 -1.95 -11.73 2.16
CA VAL A 145 -0.57 -11.92 2.63
C VAL A 145 -0.22 -13.40 2.73
N GLU A 146 -1.14 -14.23 3.23
CA GLU A 146 -0.96 -15.69 3.27
C GLU A 146 -0.81 -16.28 1.86
N ALA A 147 -1.63 -15.82 0.91
CA ALA A 147 -1.51 -16.23 -0.48
C ALA A 147 -0.17 -15.79 -1.11
N ALA A 148 0.31 -14.59 -0.79
CA ALA A 148 1.62 -14.12 -1.25
C ALA A 148 2.77 -14.99 -0.69
N LEU A 149 2.67 -15.42 0.57
CA LEU A 149 3.62 -16.36 1.17
C LEU A 149 3.57 -17.73 0.50
N ALA A 150 2.38 -18.21 0.13
CA ALA A 150 2.22 -19.45 -0.62
C ALA A 150 2.89 -19.36 -1.99
N VAL A 151 2.69 -18.25 -2.73
CA VAL A 151 3.37 -17.99 -4.02
C VAL A 151 4.89 -18.07 -3.87
N LEU A 152 5.46 -17.38 -2.88
CA LEU A 152 6.90 -17.40 -2.63
C LEU A 152 7.41 -18.77 -2.22
N THR A 153 6.62 -19.53 -1.46
CA THR A 153 6.95 -20.89 -1.04
C THR A 153 6.98 -21.85 -2.22
N GLU A 154 5.98 -21.76 -3.10
CA GLU A 154 5.89 -22.61 -4.31
C GLU A 154 6.97 -22.25 -5.33
N ALA A 155 7.24 -20.95 -5.52
CA ALA A 155 8.27 -20.49 -6.45
C ALA A 155 9.70 -20.79 -5.96
N ASN A 156 9.88 -20.93 -4.64
CA ASN A 156 11.16 -21.20 -3.96
C ASN A 156 12.31 -20.29 -4.44
N ARG A 157 12.00 -19.03 -4.76
CA ARG A 157 12.94 -18.01 -5.22
C ARG A 157 12.43 -16.62 -4.82
N PRO A 158 13.31 -15.61 -4.71
CA PRO A 158 12.88 -14.23 -4.55
C PRO A 158 12.06 -13.76 -5.77
N MET A 159 11.02 -12.98 -5.53
CA MET A 159 10.13 -12.46 -6.58
C MET A 159 9.82 -10.98 -6.38
N HIS A 160 9.69 -10.26 -7.49
CA HIS A 160 9.24 -8.86 -7.48
C HIS A 160 7.74 -8.79 -7.14
N ALA A 161 7.30 -7.71 -6.49
CA ALA A 161 5.90 -7.50 -6.13
C ALA A 161 4.94 -7.61 -7.33
N GLY A 162 5.37 -7.18 -8.52
CA GLY A 162 4.60 -7.34 -9.76
C GLY A 162 4.38 -8.80 -10.14
N GLU A 163 5.43 -9.64 -10.08
CA GLU A 163 5.32 -11.07 -10.38
C GLU A 163 4.44 -11.80 -9.34
N ILE A 164 4.57 -11.42 -8.06
CA ILE A 164 3.72 -11.95 -6.99
C ILE A 164 2.25 -11.58 -7.27
N LEU A 165 1.99 -10.33 -7.69
CA LEU A 165 0.65 -9.86 -8.04
C LEU A 165 0.05 -10.67 -9.20
N GLU A 166 0.82 -10.93 -10.26
CA GLU A 166 0.36 -11.74 -11.39
C GLU A 166 -0.06 -13.16 -10.97
N GLN A 167 0.74 -13.80 -10.11
CA GLN A 167 0.37 -15.12 -9.57
C GLN A 167 -0.84 -15.07 -8.64
N LEU A 168 -0.98 -14.01 -7.84
CA LEU A 168 -2.16 -13.79 -7.00
C LEU A 168 -3.42 -13.57 -7.84
N ALA A 169 -3.33 -12.81 -8.93
CA ALA A 169 -4.41 -12.62 -9.88
C ALA A 169 -4.84 -13.93 -10.54
N GLY A 170 -3.87 -14.78 -10.92
CA GLY A 170 -4.13 -16.14 -11.41
C GLY A 170 -4.85 -17.03 -10.40
N ARG A 171 -4.75 -16.72 -9.10
CA ARG A 171 -5.47 -17.41 -8.01
C ARG A 171 -6.80 -16.75 -7.65
N GLY A 172 -7.19 -15.67 -8.32
CA GLY A 172 -8.44 -14.94 -8.06
C GLY A 172 -8.35 -13.86 -6.97
N PHE A 173 -7.15 -13.52 -6.50
CA PHE A 173 -6.97 -12.37 -5.60
C PHE A 173 -6.87 -11.07 -6.41
N ALA A 174 -7.52 -10.02 -5.90
CA ALA A 174 -7.45 -8.67 -6.44
C ALA A 174 -6.87 -7.74 -5.37
N VAL A 175 -5.87 -6.94 -5.75
CA VAL A 175 -5.33 -5.91 -4.85
C VAL A 175 -6.05 -4.59 -5.17
N PRO A 176 -6.87 -4.05 -4.25
CA PRO A 176 -7.56 -2.79 -4.50
C PRO A 176 -6.60 -1.61 -4.41
N GLY A 177 -6.81 -0.62 -5.30
CA GLY A 177 -6.06 0.62 -5.38
C GLY A 177 -5.79 1.05 -6.83
N GLN A 178 -5.43 2.32 -7.02
CA GLN A 178 -5.05 2.87 -8.33
C GLN A 178 -3.78 2.20 -8.90
N ASP A 179 -2.85 1.85 -8.01
CA ASP A 179 -1.66 1.07 -8.32
C ASP A 179 -1.66 -0.22 -7.45
N PRO A 180 -2.12 -1.35 -8.01
CA PRO A 180 -2.12 -2.63 -7.32
C PRO A 180 -0.74 -3.11 -6.88
N VAL A 181 0.32 -2.83 -7.64
CA VAL A 181 1.70 -3.24 -7.32
C VAL A 181 2.21 -2.44 -6.14
N ALA A 182 2.08 -1.11 -6.16
CA ALA A 182 2.47 -0.26 -5.03
C ALA A 182 1.65 -0.57 -3.76
N ALA A 183 0.36 -0.86 -3.92
CA ALA A 183 -0.50 -1.25 -2.81
C ALA A 183 -0.12 -2.61 -2.22
N LEU A 184 0.28 -3.59 -3.05
CA LEU A 184 0.81 -4.87 -2.60
C LEU A 184 2.15 -4.70 -1.88
N ASN A 185 3.10 -4.00 -2.52
CA ASN A 185 4.40 -3.64 -1.97
C ASN A 185 4.23 -3.01 -0.57
N THR A 186 3.29 -2.06 -0.43
CA THR A 186 2.97 -1.38 0.83
C THR A 186 2.43 -2.31 1.94
N ARG A 187 1.85 -3.45 1.58
CA ARG A 187 1.40 -4.46 2.56
C ARG A 187 2.54 -5.40 2.94
N LEU A 188 3.33 -5.84 1.96
CA LEU A 188 4.43 -6.78 2.16
C LEU A 188 5.59 -6.17 2.98
N TRP A 189 6.03 -4.94 2.68
CA TRP A 189 7.12 -4.32 3.47
C TRP A 189 6.75 -4.13 4.95
N LYS A 190 5.49 -3.79 5.26
CA LYS A 190 4.97 -3.70 6.65
C LYS A 190 4.99 -5.04 7.39
N ARG A 191 5.19 -6.15 6.67
CA ARG A 191 5.27 -7.51 7.18
C ARG A 191 6.67 -8.12 7.05
N SER A 192 7.62 -7.37 6.47
CA SER A 192 9.00 -7.80 6.26
C SER A 192 9.95 -7.35 7.37
N GLY A 193 9.42 -6.99 8.54
CA GLY A 193 10.21 -6.54 9.70
C GLY A 193 10.95 -7.69 10.40
N PRO A 194 11.75 -7.38 11.45
CA PRO A 194 12.48 -8.39 12.22
C PRO A 194 11.54 -9.46 12.78
N GLY A 195 11.81 -10.74 12.49
CA GLY A 195 10.96 -11.87 12.88
C GLY A 195 9.66 -12.01 12.09
N GLY A 196 9.48 -11.24 11.01
CA GLY A 196 8.37 -11.38 10.08
C GLY A 196 8.56 -12.55 9.11
N PRO A 197 7.48 -13.08 8.50
CA PRO A 197 7.54 -14.23 7.60
C PRO A 197 8.16 -13.91 6.22
N LEU A 198 8.38 -12.63 5.94
CA LEU A 198 8.92 -12.12 4.67
C LEU A 198 10.25 -11.43 4.92
N ARG A 199 11.17 -11.57 3.97
CA ARG A 199 12.40 -10.79 3.89
C ARG A 199 12.32 -9.90 2.66
N ARG A 200 12.58 -8.60 2.82
CA ARG A 200 12.68 -7.67 1.70
C ARG A 200 14.14 -7.57 1.26
N LEU A 201 14.41 -7.80 -0.02
CA LEU A 201 15.78 -7.77 -0.57
C LEU A 201 16.15 -6.41 -1.18
N GLY A 202 15.18 -5.57 -1.50
CA GLY A 202 15.36 -4.30 -2.23
C GLY A 202 14.40 -4.22 -3.40
N ASP A 203 14.14 -3.03 -3.94
CA ASP A 203 13.39 -2.85 -5.20
C ASP A 203 12.07 -3.63 -5.31
N ALA A 204 11.31 -3.70 -4.21
CA ALA A 204 10.07 -4.48 -4.11
C ALA A 204 10.22 -5.99 -4.41
N VAL A 205 11.43 -6.53 -4.27
CA VAL A 205 11.74 -7.95 -4.29
C VAL A 205 11.61 -8.52 -2.88
N TYR A 206 10.87 -9.62 -2.79
CA TYR A 206 10.58 -10.32 -1.54
C TYR A 206 11.01 -11.78 -1.63
N ASP A 207 11.50 -12.29 -0.51
CA ASP A 207 11.80 -13.70 -0.30
C ASP A 207 11.14 -14.18 1.00
N ARG A 208 11.06 -15.50 1.18
CA ARG A 208 10.65 -16.11 2.44
C ARG A 208 11.73 -15.88 3.49
N ALA A 209 11.34 -15.59 4.73
CA ALA A 209 12.29 -15.50 5.84
C ALA A 209 13.09 -16.81 6.05
N ASP A 210 12.49 -17.96 5.74
CA ASP A 210 13.10 -19.30 5.77
C ASP A 210 13.53 -19.81 4.37
N GLY A 211 13.64 -18.94 3.37
CA GLY A 211 14.03 -19.30 1.99
C GLY A 211 15.52 -19.63 1.85
N PRO A 212 16.01 -20.11 0.69
CA PRO A 212 17.39 -20.60 0.47
C PRO A 212 18.53 -19.55 0.63
N GLY A 213 18.23 -18.32 1.09
CA GLY A 213 19.21 -17.34 1.58
C GLY A 213 19.21 -17.16 3.11
N SER A 214 18.35 -17.87 3.82
CA SER A 214 18.34 -18.02 5.27
C SER A 214 19.16 -19.27 5.56
N ALA A 215 20.45 -19.11 5.84
CA ALA A 215 21.23 -20.20 6.36
C ALA A 215 20.86 -20.38 7.84
N PRO A 216 20.16 -21.46 8.25
CA PRO A 216 20.35 -21.93 9.59
C PRO A 216 21.71 -22.64 9.59
N SER A 217 22.73 -21.98 10.12
CA SER A 217 23.97 -22.65 10.53
C SER A 217 23.66 -23.53 11.76
N PHE A 218 22.84 -24.56 11.59
CA PHE A 218 22.80 -25.65 12.55
C PHE A 218 24.06 -26.47 12.32
N GLY A 219 25.01 -26.28 13.24
CA GLY A 219 26.22 -27.08 13.32
C GLY A 219 25.86 -28.56 13.28
N LEU A 220 26.61 -29.30 12.46
CA LEU A 220 26.59 -30.76 12.49
C LEU A 220 26.81 -31.20 13.95
N PRO A 221 26.05 -32.19 14.47
CA PRO A 221 26.49 -32.90 15.66
C PRO A 221 27.78 -33.65 15.32
N ASP A 222 28.85 -33.25 15.99
CA ASP A 222 30.12 -33.96 15.99
C ASP A 222 29.86 -35.35 16.59
N LEU A 223 29.85 -36.36 15.74
CA LEU A 223 29.81 -37.77 16.14
C LEU A 223 31.23 -38.32 16.02
N ARG A 224 32.03 -38.13 17.08
CA ARG A 224 33.14 -39.02 17.45
C ARG A 224 33.40 -39.01 18.94
#